data_AF-A0AAW9WAP1-F1
#
_entry.id   AF-A0AAW9WAP1-F1
#
_cell.length_a   1.000
_cell.length_b   1.000
_cell.length_c   1.000
_cell.angle_alpha   90.00
_cell.angle_beta   90.00
_cell.angle_gamma   90.00
#
_symmetry.space_group_name_H-M   'P 1'
#
loop_
_entity.id
_entity.type
_entity.pdbx_description
1 polymer ?
#
loop_
_entity_poly.entity_id
_entity_poly.type
_entity_poly.pdbx_seq_one_letter_code
_entity_poly.pdbx_strand_id
1 'polypeptide(L)'
;IQNIKAGIGDTISNYTALKDWELAVERGKDEMHGFAYLMSQNSLDALMKTKYNSITPDFIEVLVNSLVLSGIAMDFAGSSRPVSGSEHLFSHALDYYGSTR
;
A
#
# COMPACT_ATOMS: atom_id res chain seq x y z
N ILE A 1 0.52 -0.06 -19.77
CA ILE A 1 1.78 0.01 -18.98
C ILE A 1 1.74 1.09 -17.90
N GLN A 2 1.27 2.31 -18.18
CA GLN A 2 1.20 3.38 -17.15
C GLN A 2 0.46 2.95 -15.88
N ASN A 3 -0.75 2.40 -16.00
CA ASN A 3 -1.53 1.94 -14.85
C ASN A 3 -0.85 0.79 -14.09
N ILE A 4 -0.08 -0.05 -14.79
CA ILE A 4 0.70 -1.13 -14.15
C ILE A 4 1.79 -0.51 -13.29
N LYS A 5 2.52 0.48 -13.80
CA LYS A 5 3.54 1.20 -13.04
C LYS A 5 2.95 1.94 -11.83
N ALA A 6 1.77 2.53 -12.00
CA ALA A 6 1.05 3.18 -10.90
C ALA A 6 0.68 2.16 -9.79
N GLY A 7 0.12 1.01 -10.15
CA GLY A 7 -0.21 -0.05 -9.19
C GLY A 7 1.00 -0.62 -8.45
N ILE A 8 2.16 -0.72 -9.12
CA ILE A 8 3.42 -1.08 -8.47
C ILE A 8 3.78 -0.06 -7.40
N GLY A 9 3.71 1.24 -7.73
CA GLY A 9 3.99 2.32 -6.78
C GLY A 9 3.07 2.26 -5.56
N ASP A 10 1.77 2.08 -5.80
CA ASP A 10 0.73 1.96 -4.76
C ASP A 10 0.95 0.76 -3.83
N THR A 11 1.39 -0.38 -4.37
CA THR A 11 1.70 -1.55 -3.54
C THR A 11 2.99 -1.34 -2.73
N ILE A 12 4.00 -0.67 -3.29
CA ILE A 12 5.26 -0.38 -2.58
C ILE A 12 5.01 0.58 -1.41
N SER A 13 4.06 1.53 -1.54
CA SER A 13 3.71 2.45 -0.45
C SER A 13 3.22 1.77 0.82
N ASN A 14 2.71 0.53 0.75
CA ASN A 14 2.39 -0.25 1.95
C ASN A 14 3.56 -0.28 2.94
N TYR A 15 4.82 -0.29 2.46
CA TYR A 15 5.99 -0.29 3.34
C TYR A 15 6.03 0.91 4.28
N THR A 16 5.92 2.13 3.73
CA THR A 16 5.96 3.36 4.52
C THR A 16 4.69 3.56 5.32
N ALA A 17 3.53 3.14 4.79
CA ALA A 17 2.27 3.15 5.53
C ALA A 17 2.34 2.31 6.81
N LEU A 18 2.89 1.09 6.73
CA LEU A 18 3.06 0.23 7.89
C LEU A 18 4.05 0.82 8.91
N LYS A 19 5.12 1.49 8.45
CA LYS A 19 6.05 2.19 9.34
C LYS A 19 5.44 3.40 10.04
N ASP A 20 4.62 4.16 9.34
CA ASP A 20 3.88 5.26 9.94
C ASP A 20 2.85 4.76 10.96
N TRP A 21 2.20 3.61 10.68
CA TRP A 21 1.25 3.01 11.62
C TRP A 21 1.95 2.45 12.87
N GLU A 22 3.07 1.73 12.71
CA GLU A 22 3.94 1.29 13.82
C GLU A 22 4.33 2.46 14.72
N LEU A 23 4.81 3.56 14.11
CA LEU A 23 5.19 4.76 14.84
C LEU A 23 4.00 5.41 15.55
N ALA A 24 2.83 5.48 14.90
CA ALA A 24 1.63 6.05 15.51
C ALA A 24 1.19 5.25 16.74
N VAL A 25 1.28 3.92 16.68
CA VAL A 25 1.00 3.01 17.80
C VAL A 25 2.02 3.17 18.92
N GLU A 26 3.32 3.22 18.61
CA GLU A 26 4.39 3.49 19.58
C GLU A 26 4.17 4.81 20.34
N ARG A 27 3.63 5.83 19.65
CA ARG A 27 3.35 7.15 20.22
C ARG A 27 1.99 7.25 20.93
N GLY A 28 1.23 6.15 21.02
CA GLY A 28 -0.13 6.15 21.60
C GLY A 28 -1.11 7.03 20.83
N LYS A 29 -0.92 7.17 19.51
CA LYS A 29 -1.77 7.95 18.61
C LYS A 29 -2.71 7.09 17.77
N ASP A 30 -2.52 5.77 17.79
CA ASP A 30 -3.33 4.82 17.05
C ASP A 30 -3.29 3.44 17.73
N GLU A 31 -4.16 2.54 17.28
CA GLU A 31 -4.19 1.13 17.68
C GLU A 31 -3.94 0.23 16.45
N MET A 32 -3.22 -0.88 16.65
CA MET A 32 -2.86 -1.79 15.55
C MET A 32 -3.89 -2.89 15.36
N HIS A 33 -4.41 -3.06 14.15
CA HIS A 33 -5.18 -4.25 13.79
C HIS A 33 -4.25 -5.32 13.19
N GLY A 34 -3.85 -6.31 14.00
CA GLY A 34 -2.80 -7.27 13.66
C GLY A 34 -3.03 -8.05 12.35
N PHE A 35 -4.26 -8.50 12.08
CA PHE A 35 -4.58 -9.19 10.82
C PHE A 35 -4.45 -8.27 9.60
N ALA A 36 -4.87 -7.00 9.73
CA ALA A 36 -4.77 -6.05 8.62
C ALA A 36 -3.32 -5.67 8.34
N TYR A 37 -2.52 -5.49 9.39
CA TYR A 37 -1.07 -5.30 9.26
C TYR A 37 -0.42 -6.46 8.49
N LEU A 38 -0.71 -7.72 8.90
CA LEU A 38 -0.16 -8.90 8.24
C LEU A 38 -0.61 -9.03 6.77
N MET A 39 -1.87 -8.70 6.45
CA MET A 39 -2.35 -8.71 5.07
C MET A 39 -1.60 -7.68 4.21
N SER A 40 -1.44 -6.45 4.69
CA SER A 40 -0.69 -5.41 3.96
C SER A 40 0.79 -5.76 3.79
N GLN A 41 1.43 -6.29 4.84
CA GLN A 41 2.81 -6.78 4.77
C GLN A 41 2.94 -7.93 3.76
N ASN A 42 2.00 -8.87 3.74
CA ASN A 42 1.99 -9.97 2.77
C ASN A 42 1.78 -9.48 1.33
N SER A 43 0.93 -8.47 1.13
CA SER A 43 0.73 -7.83 -0.17
C SER A 43 2.04 -7.23 -0.71
N LEU A 44 2.76 -6.49 0.15
CA LEU A 44 4.08 -5.93 -0.17
C LEU A 44 5.10 -7.04 -0.45
N ASP A 45 5.19 -8.03 0.43
CA ASP A 45 6.14 -9.13 0.34
C ASP A 45 5.97 -9.94 -0.94
N ALA A 46 4.72 -10.20 -1.36
CA ALA A 46 4.43 -10.93 -2.59
C ALA A 46 5.00 -10.20 -3.82
N LEU A 47 4.83 -8.88 -3.89
CA LEU A 47 5.38 -8.06 -4.97
C LEU A 47 6.92 -8.01 -4.90
N MET A 48 7.49 -7.79 -3.71
CA MET A 48 8.93 -7.60 -3.52
C MET A 48 9.75 -8.88 -3.69
N LYS A 49 9.19 -10.05 -3.38
CA LYS A 49 9.88 -11.36 -3.50
C LYS A 49 9.79 -11.95 -4.90
N THR A 50 8.88 -11.43 -5.74
CA THR A 50 8.76 -11.87 -7.14
C THR A 50 9.93 -11.31 -7.94
N LYS A 51 10.71 -12.17 -8.60
CA LYS A 51 11.80 -11.74 -9.49
C LYS A 51 11.22 -11.33 -10.85
N TYR A 52 11.44 -10.09 -11.26
CA TYR A 52 10.99 -9.59 -12.55
C TYR A 52 12.14 -8.97 -13.35
N ASN A 53 12.22 -9.36 -14.62
CA ASN A 53 13.12 -8.76 -15.61
C ASN A 53 12.33 -7.90 -16.62
N SER A 54 10.99 -8.04 -16.61
CA SER A 54 10.03 -7.34 -17.46
C SER A 54 8.62 -7.52 -16.87
N ILE A 55 7.63 -6.79 -17.38
CA ILE A 55 6.21 -6.96 -17.02
C ILE A 55 5.65 -8.16 -17.80
N THR A 56 5.44 -9.28 -17.12
CA THR A 56 4.85 -10.51 -17.67
C THR A 56 3.42 -10.74 -17.16
N PRO A 57 2.62 -11.60 -17.79
CA PRO A 57 1.30 -12.00 -17.25
C PRO A 57 1.36 -12.47 -15.80
N ASP A 58 2.33 -13.33 -15.45
CA ASP A 58 2.52 -13.83 -14.09
C ASP A 58 2.81 -12.71 -13.08
N PHE A 59 3.60 -11.71 -13.48
CA PHE A 59 3.84 -10.53 -12.65
C PHE A 59 2.57 -9.71 -12.44
N ILE A 60 1.74 -9.56 -13.49
CA ILE A 60 0.46 -8.84 -13.39
C ILE A 60 -0.48 -9.57 -12.42
N GLU A 61 -0.50 -10.90 -12.44
CA GLU A 61 -1.30 -11.69 -11.49
C GLU A 61 -0.86 -11.45 -10.04
N VAL A 62 0.45 -11.46 -9.78
CA VAL A 62 0.99 -11.11 -8.45
C VAL A 62 0.57 -9.70 -8.04
N LEU A 63 0.74 -8.72 -8.94
CA LEU A 63 0.39 -7.32 -8.65
C LEU A 63 -1.09 -7.14 -8.33
N VAL A 64 -1.99 -7.76 -9.11
CA VAL A 64 -3.43 -7.70 -8.88
C VAL A 64 -3.79 -8.34 -7.55
N ASN A 65 -3.23 -9.50 -7.23
CA ASN A 65 -3.48 -10.19 -5.96
C ASN A 65 -2.99 -9.35 -4.76
N SER A 66 -1.83 -8.70 -4.87
CA SER A 66 -1.32 -7.75 -3.88
C SER A 66 -2.29 -6.58 -3.66
N LEU A 67 -2.74 -5.93 -4.75
CA LEU A 67 -3.67 -4.80 -4.66
C LEU A 67 -5.03 -5.21 -4.04
N VAL A 68 -5.55 -6.39 -4.41
CA VAL A 68 -6.78 -6.93 -3.81
C VAL A 68 -6.58 -7.19 -2.31
N LEU A 69 -5.46 -7.79 -1.92
CA LEU A 69 -5.14 -8.05 -0.52
C LEU A 69 -4.98 -6.75 0.29
N SER A 70 -4.40 -5.70 -0.30
CA SER A 70 -4.38 -4.35 0.26
C SER A 70 -5.79 -3.81 0.53
N GLY A 71 -6.72 -4.01 -0.41
CA GLY A 71 -8.13 -3.62 -0.24
C GLY A 71 -8.82 -4.36 0.90
N ILE A 72 -8.59 -5.67 1.02
CA ILE A 72 -9.12 -6.48 2.13
C ILE A 72 -8.52 -6.04 3.47
N ALA A 73 -7.23 -5.70 3.50
CA ALA A 73 -6.58 -5.20 4.71
C ALA A 73 -7.26 -3.92 5.23
N MET A 74 -7.61 -2.99 4.34
CA MET A 74 -8.34 -1.77 4.71
C MET A 74 -9.71 -2.07 5.31
N ASP A 75 -10.46 -3.00 4.70
CA ASP A 75 -11.78 -3.41 5.19
C ASP A 75 -11.69 -3.98 6.62
N PHE A 76 -10.72 -4.88 6.88
CA PHE A 76 -10.48 -5.43 8.22
C PHE A 76 -10.02 -4.37 9.23
N ALA A 77 -9.23 -3.38 8.81
CA ALA A 77 -8.80 -2.30 9.69
C ALA A 77 -9.88 -1.25 9.96
N GLY A 78 -10.97 -1.23 9.17
CA GLY A 78 -11.96 -0.15 9.18
C GLY A 78 -11.37 1.22 8.80
N SER A 79 -10.20 1.24 8.17
CA SER A 79 -9.47 2.46 7.80
C SER A 79 -8.45 2.17 6.69
N SER A 80 -7.94 3.22 6.04
CA SER A 80 -6.88 3.09 5.05
C SER A 80 -5.48 2.88 5.64
N ARG A 81 -5.34 2.88 6.98
CA ARG A 81 -4.05 2.79 7.69
C ARG A 81 -3.09 1.69 7.20
N PRO A 82 -3.54 0.47 6.85
CA PRO A 82 -2.62 -0.58 6.44
C PRO A 82 -1.86 -0.25 5.15
N VAL A 83 -2.39 0.63 4.29
CA VAL A 83 -1.87 0.86 2.93
C VAL A 83 -1.58 2.34 2.64
N SER A 84 -2.10 3.25 3.47
CA SER A 84 -2.01 4.70 3.30
C SER A 84 -1.45 5.39 4.55
N GLY A 85 -0.20 5.81 4.47
CA GLY A 85 0.52 6.64 5.43
C GLY A 85 0.82 8.04 4.90
N SER A 86 1.98 8.57 5.28
CA SER A 86 2.46 9.89 4.89
C SER A 86 2.72 10.01 3.39
N GLU A 87 3.11 8.93 2.72
CA GLU A 87 3.33 8.91 1.27
C GLU A 87 2.04 9.20 0.49
N HIS A 88 0.90 8.66 0.95
CA HIS A 88 -0.41 8.94 0.37
C HIS A 88 -0.87 10.37 0.66
N LEU A 89 -0.61 10.90 1.87
CA LEU A 89 -0.91 12.31 2.18
C LEU A 89 -0.13 13.27 1.29
N PHE A 90 1.12 12.94 0.96
CA PHE A 90 1.90 13.70 -0.02
C PHE A 90 1.25 13.64 -1.41
N SER A 91 0.81 12.46 -1.87
CA SER A 91 0.08 12.32 -3.14
C SER A 91 -1.20 13.15 -3.16
N HIS A 92 -2.02 13.09 -2.11
CA HIS A 92 -3.24 13.89 -2.01
C HIS A 92 -2.98 15.39 -2.04
N ALA A 93 -1.88 15.85 -1.42
CA ALA A 93 -1.48 17.25 -1.52
C ALA A 93 -1.16 17.64 -2.96
N LEU A 94 -0.42 16.80 -3.69
CA LEU A 94 -0.14 17.04 -5.12
C LEU A 94 -1.42 17.05 -5.96
N ASP A 95 -2.35 16.13 -5.72
CA ASP A 95 -3.64 16.08 -6.43
C ASP A 95 -4.44 17.37 -6.22
N TYR A 96 -4.48 17.89 -4.99
CA TYR A 96 -5.15 19.14 -4.66
C TYR A 96 -4.51 20.33 -5.41
N TYR A 97 -3.19 20.47 -5.37
CA TYR A 97 -2.51 21.59 -6.06
C TYR A 97 -2.51 21.44 -7.58
N GLY A 98 -2.53 20.22 -8.10
CA GLY A 98 -2.62 19.93 -9.53
C GLY A 98 -4.00 20.21 -10.12
N SER A 99 -5.07 19.97 -9.34
CA SER A 99 -6.46 20.20 -9.76
C SER A 99 -6.98 21.63 -9.55
N THR A 100 -6.29 22.43 -8.72
CA THR A 100 -6.62 23.84 -8.48
C THR A 100 -5.99 24.79 -9.54
N ARG A 101 -5.46 24.24 -10.63
CA ARG A 101 -4.98 24.99 -11.81
C ARG A 101 -5.91 24.78 -12.98
#